data_AF-A0A352M3C8-F1
#
_entry.id   AF-A0A352M3C8-F1
#
_cell.length_a   1.000
_cell.length_b   1.000
_cell.length_c   1.000
_cell.angle_alpha   90.00
_cell.angle_beta   90.00
_cell.angle_gamma   90.00
#
_symmetry.space_group_name_H-M   'P 1'
#
loop_
_entity.id
_entity.type
_entity.pdbx_description
1 polymer ?
#
loop_
_entity_poly.entity_id
_entity_poly.type
_entity_poly.pdbx_seq_one_letter_code
_entity_poly.pdbx_strand_id
1 'polypeptide(L)'
;MRTKLNLSAIAAILLALGLFISPAGALEMKEFMYSVELKASGAPNNIYMAPLTVEMAERSRAGYEDLRVLSADSAEVPYVILDDRTPPEYVNNYYSMSVSDYRDETDSAVLVMKMPDKRKPVEILEIETFNTDFKKHVILYGGNDDQNWEQLAEEPVFDFSSQVNYRKTDFKLGRKCDFKYYKFVIKNSAPSKGGSGQSIKLSYEGLDFSVDKFNEQKLKIEGVNARTAFNVKKDGTKNYDEKVFDKLNITTDKANNTVIDIEADLYFDRIVFDISAAYYRRNVKVYYSETGVDDSYRYMADFSVYNIPLDEYRTTRGDWWYSSPKHRFFRFVIENKNNPPLAVNKISFAFVRKNLFFAPAAASAGYYICFGNKTLKRPEYDISSFINERNWHKQNYSTLSGGPLTLNASYKEEKAKEPMRPEVEKALLTVIVIIVIAALGYWLFNLMAAVPREGETGGKEGNGSGAGPGEEEDKK
;
A
#
# COMPACT_ATOMS: atom_id res chain seq x y z
N MET A 1 8.75 25.97 -64.51
CA MET A 1 7.55 25.10 -64.59
C MET A 1 7.41 24.41 -63.23
N ARG A 2 6.39 24.76 -62.43
CA ARG A 2 6.24 24.30 -61.03
C ARG A 2 5.81 22.83 -61.00
N THR A 3 6.69 21.91 -60.62
CA THR A 3 6.32 20.53 -60.27
C THR A 3 5.65 20.52 -58.89
N LYS A 4 4.33 20.38 -58.87
CA LYS A 4 3.55 20.17 -57.65
C LYS A 4 3.97 18.83 -57.04
N LEU A 5 4.59 18.87 -55.87
CA LEU A 5 4.78 17.70 -55.02
C LEU A 5 3.38 17.20 -54.62
N ASN A 6 2.99 16.02 -55.09
CA ASN A 6 1.66 15.44 -54.83
C ASN A 6 1.57 15.04 -53.35
N LEU A 7 1.07 15.97 -52.52
CA LEU A 7 0.76 15.76 -51.10
C LEU A 7 -0.19 14.57 -50.87
N SER A 8 -0.92 14.14 -51.91
CA SER A 8 -1.84 13.00 -51.91
C SER A 8 -1.17 11.64 -51.72
N ALA A 9 0.11 11.46 -52.14
CA ALA A 9 0.81 10.18 -51.99
C ALA A 9 1.33 9.95 -50.56
N ILE A 10 1.68 11.02 -49.84
CA ILE A 10 2.13 10.94 -48.44
C ILE A 10 0.92 10.79 -47.50
N ALA A 11 -0.21 11.42 -47.82
CA ALA A 11 -1.46 11.23 -47.09
C ALA A 11 -1.99 9.79 -47.18
N ALA A 12 -1.83 9.11 -48.33
CA ALA A 12 -2.29 7.72 -48.51
C ALA A 12 -1.47 6.69 -47.71
N ILE A 13 -0.18 6.95 -47.46
CA ILE A 13 0.69 6.04 -46.67
C ILE A 13 0.45 6.23 -45.16
N LEU A 14 0.13 7.45 -44.71
CA LEU A 14 -0.25 7.70 -43.31
C LEU A 14 -1.68 7.23 -42.99
N LEU A 15 -2.58 7.18 -43.99
CA LEU A 15 -3.94 6.64 -43.82
C LEU A 15 -3.99 5.10 -43.78
N ALA A 16 -2.94 4.40 -44.25
CA ALA A 16 -2.84 2.94 -44.20
C ALA A 16 -2.18 2.42 -42.90
N LEU A 17 -1.59 3.30 -42.08
CA LEU A 17 -1.02 2.99 -40.76
C LEU A 17 -1.97 3.36 -39.60
N GLY A 18 -3.05 4.08 -39.88
CA GLY A 18 -4.14 4.29 -38.94
C GLY A 18 -5.26 3.30 -39.23
N LEU A 19 -5.66 2.54 -38.20
CA LEU A 19 -6.89 1.72 -38.06
C LEU A 19 -6.59 0.23 -37.84
N PHE A 20 -6.34 -0.13 -36.57
CA PHE A 20 -7.27 -0.94 -35.78
C PHE A 20 -6.88 -0.75 -34.31
N ILE A 21 -7.06 0.47 -33.79
CA ILE A 21 -7.33 0.61 -32.35
C ILE A 21 -8.80 0.26 -32.24
N SER A 22 -9.10 -1.03 -32.07
CA SER A 22 -10.44 -1.40 -31.62
C SER A 22 -10.68 -0.61 -30.34
N PRO A 23 -11.80 0.12 -30.20
CA PRO A 23 -12.19 0.60 -28.88
C PRO A 23 -12.18 -0.62 -27.96
N ALA A 24 -11.55 -0.50 -26.80
CA ALA A 24 -11.62 -1.55 -25.79
C ALA A 24 -13.11 -1.82 -25.54
N GLY A 25 -13.59 -2.98 -26.01
CA GLY A 25 -14.97 -3.38 -25.79
C GLY A 25 -15.22 -3.48 -24.30
N ALA A 26 -16.45 -3.22 -23.87
CA ALA A 26 -16.86 -3.53 -22.51
C ALA A 26 -16.62 -5.01 -22.25
N LEU A 27 -15.96 -5.35 -21.14
CA LEU A 27 -15.67 -6.74 -20.78
C LEU A 27 -16.97 -7.51 -20.60
N GLU A 28 -17.12 -8.64 -21.29
CA GLU A 28 -18.26 -9.52 -21.14
C GLU A 28 -17.94 -10.71 -20.23
N MET A 29 -18.96 -11.25 -19.54
CA MET A 29 -18.79 -12.44 -18.69
C MET A 29 -18.19 -13.65 -19.43
N LYS A 30 -18.46 -13.78 -20.75
CA LYS A 30 -17.92 -14.86 -21.58
C LYS A 30 -16.40 -14.83 -21.74
N GLU A 31 -15.75 -13.70 -21.43
CA GLU A 31 -14.31 -13.53 -21.49
C GLU A 31 -13.59 -14.07 -20.24
N PHE A 32 -14.33 -14.55 -19.24
CA PHE A 32 -13.78 -15.15 -18.03
C PHE A 32 -14.04 -16.64 -18.02
N MET A 33 -13.08 -17.43 -17.53
CA MET A 33 -13.22 -18.88 -17.44
C MET A 33 -14.18 -19.29 -16.31
N TYR A 34 -14.20 -18.52 -15.22
CA TYR A 34 -14.98 -18.79 -14.03
C TYR A 34 -15.84 -17.61 -13.64
N SER A 35 -17.00 -17.88 -13.04
CA SER A 35 -17.78 -16.87 -12.34
C SER A 35 -18.39 -17.40 -11.05
N VAL A 36 -18.71 -16.49 -10.13
CA VAL A 36 -19.48 -16.75 -8.92
C VAL A 36 -20.53 -15.66 -8.78
N GLU A 37 -21.79 -16.07 -8.76
CA GLU A 37 -22.92 -15.16 -8.53
C GLU A 37 -22.97 -14.71 -7.06
N LEU A 38 -23.11 -13.41 -6.82
CA LEU A 38 -23.33 -12.83 -5.50
C LEU A 38 -24.83 -12.72 -5.26
N LYS A 39 -25.35 -13.46 -4.28
CA LYS A 39 -26.79 -13.54 -4.00
C LYS A 39 -27.32 -12.26 -3.33
N ALA A 40 -27.67 -11.24 -4.12
CA ALA A 40 -28.49 -10.09 -3.70
C ALA A 40 -28.92 -9.18 -4.86
N SER A 41 -30.08 -8.53 -4.71
CA SER A 41 -30.43 -7.30 -5.43
C SER A 41 -29.75 -6.11 -4.73
N GLY A 42 -28.64 -5.63 -5.28
CA GLY A 42 -27.91 -4.52 -4.65
C GLY A 42 -28.64 -3.20 -4.88
N ALA A 43 -29.00 -2.53 -3.78
CA ALA A 43 -29.39 -1.13 -3.83
C ALA A 43 -28.16 -0.27 -4.17
N PRO A 44 -28.31 0.78 -5.00
CA PRO A 44 -27.21 1.64 -5.38
C PRO A 44 -26.63 2.36 -4.16
N ASN A 45 -25.35 2.74 -4.24
CA ASN A 45 -24.63 3.52 -3.23
C ASN A 45 -24.42 2.86 -1.85
N ASN A 46 -24.73 1.57 -1.71
CA ASN A 46 -24.35 0.78 -0.54
C ASN A 46 -23.00 0.10 -0.75
N ILE A 47 -22.25 -0.08 0.32
CA ILE A 47 -21.01 -0.88 0.30
C ILE A 47 -21.40 -2.35 0.50
N TYR A 48 -20.93 -3.20 -0.40
CA TYR A 48 -21.09 -4.64 -0.29
C TYR A 48 -19.73 -5.30 -0.07
N MET A 49 -19.72 -6.37 0.71
CA MET A 49 -18.54 -7.19 0.97
C MET A 49 -18.83 -8.65 0.60
N ALA A 50 -17.92 -9.29 -0.13
CA ALA A 50 -17.98 -10.72 -0.43
C ALA A 50 -16.63 -11.38 -0.09
N PRO A 51 -16.60 -12.47 0.70
CA PRO A 51 -15.36 -13.19 0.97
C PRO A 51 -14.87 -13.90 -0.29
N LEU A 52 -13.56 -13.82 -0.56
CA LEU A 52 -12.92 -14.60 -1.62
C LEU A 52 -12.58 -15.99 -1.09
N THR A 53 -13.14 -17.03 -1.73
CA THR A 53 -12.94 -18.41 -1.28
C THR A 53 -11.55 -18.95 -1.67
N VAL A 54 -11.15 -20.06 -1.05
CA VAL A 54 -9.93 -20.79 -1.41
C VAL A 54 -9.91 -21.16 -2.90
N GLU A 55 -11.05 -21.61 -3.45
CA GLU A 55 -11.16 -21.96 -4.89
C GLU A 55 -10.94 -20.75 -5.81
N MET A 56 -11.40 -19.56 -5.42
CA MET A 56 -11.12 -18.32 -6.17
C MET A 56 -9.63 -17.98 -6.10
N ALA A 57 -9.00 -18.12 -4.94
CA ALA A 57 -7.58 -17.89 -4.76
C ALA A 57 -6.72 -18.87 -5.59
N GLU A 58 -7.14 -20.14 -5.69
CA GLU A 58 -6.51 -21.18 -6.52
C GLU A 58 -6.60 -20.83 -8.01
N ARG A 59 -7.76 -20.36 -8.48
CA ARG A 59 -8.03 -20.20 -9.92
C ARG A 59 -7.78 -18.81 -10.48
N SER A 60 -7.61 -17.80 -9.63
CA SER A 60 -7.25 -16.43 -10.04
C SER A 60 -5.74 -16.30 -10.22
N ARG A 61 -5.30 -15.34 -11.03
CA ARG A 61 -3.87 -14.98 -11.10
C ARG A 61 -3.39 -14.37 -9.79
N ALA A 62 -2.07 -14.36 -9.59
CA ALA A 62 -1.44 -13.72 -8.43
C ALA A 62 -1.98 -12.30 -8.24
N GLY A 63 -2.30 -11.93 -6.99
CA GLY A 63 -2.85 -10.59 -6.70
C GLY A 63 -4.28 -10.34 -7.21
N TYR A 64 -4.97 -11.36 -7.75
CA TYR A 64 -6.30 -11.28 -8.36
C TYR A 64 -6.36 -10.30 -9.55
N GLU A 65 -5.28 -10.23 -10.34
CA GLU A 65 -5.16 -9.31 -11.48
C GLU A 65 -6.24 -9.49 -12.54
N ASP A 66 -6.70 -10.73 -12.72
CA ASP A 66 -7.68 -11.16 -13.71
C ASP A 66 -9.12 -11.17 -13.18
N LEU A 67 -9.33 -10.78 -11.92
CA LEU A 67 -10.65 -10.74 -11.32
C LEU A 67 -11.39 -9.47 -11.75
N ARG A 68 -12.69 -9.59 -12.05
CA ARG A 68 -13.61 -8.47 -12.26
C ARG A 68 -14.92 -8.70 -11.52
N VAL A 69 -15.57 -7.62 -11.13
CA VAL A 69 -16.96 -7.66 -10.66
C VAL A 69 -17.83 -7.11 -11.78
N LEU A 70 -18.75 -7.91 -12.29
CA LEU A 70 -19.68 -7.53 -13.34
C LEU A 70 -21.11 -7.54 -12.81
N SER A 71 -21.92 -6.58 -13.19
CA SER A 71 -23.36 -6.61 -13.00
C SER A 71 -24.03 -7.58 -14.00
N ALA A 72 -25.31 -7.87 -13.81
CA ALA A 72 -26.07 -8.75 -14.71
C ALA A 72 -26.12 -8.26 -16.17
N ASP A 73 -26.00 -6.94 -16.40
CA ASP A 73 -25.89 -6.29 -17.71
C ASP A 73 -24.45 -6.20 -18.24
N SER A 74 -23.50 -6.91 -17.62
CA SER A 74 -22.07 -6.90 -17.95
C SER A 74 -21.38 -5.54 -17.77
N ALA A 75 -21.97 -4.62 -16.99
CA ALA A 75 -21.28 -3.42 -16.58
C ALA A 75 -20.25 -3.74 -15.49
N GLU A 76 -19.03 -3.27 -15.66
CA GLU A 76 -17.97 -3.46 -14.67
C GLU A 76 -18.22 -2.58 -13.44
N VAL A 77 -18.13 -3.19 -12.26
CA VAL A 77 -18.37 -2.53 -10.98
C VAL A 77 -17.03 -2.36 -10.24
N PRO A 78 -16.63 -1.12 -9.93
CA PRO A 78 -15.42 -0.85 -9.16
C PRO A 78 -15.38 -1.58 -7.82
N TYR A 79 -14.24 -2.19 -7.51
CA TYR A 79 -14.04 -2.95 -6.28
C TYR A 79 -12.64 -2.78 -5.69
N VAL A 80 -12.45 -3.20 -4.44
CA VAL A 80 -11.14 -3.32 -3.79
C VAL A 80 -11.09 -4.65 -3.04
N ILE A 81 -9.94 -5.32 -3.08
CA ILE A 81 -9.69 -6.56 -2.32
C ILE A 81 -8.78 -6.21 -1.15
N LEU A 82 -9.23 -6.51 0.06
CA LEU A 82 -8.55 -6.19 1.30
C LEU A 82 -8.38 -7.45 2.16
N ASP A 83 -7.33 -7.45 2.98
CA ASP A 83 -7.12 -8.50 3.99
C ASP A 83 -8.20 -8.41 5.08
N ASP A 84 -8.74 -9.56 5.49
CA ASP A 84 -9.64 -9.70 6.64
C ASP A 84 -8.84 -9.59 7.94
N ARG A 85 -8.34 -8.39 8.17
CA ARG A 85 -7.62 -8.00 9.37
C ARG A 85 -8.12 -6.67 9.90
N THR A 86 -8.27 -6.59 11.20
CA THR A 86 -8.46 -5.31 11.89
C THR A 86 -7.13 -4.89 12.50
N PRO A 87 -6.72 -3.62 12.33
CA PRO A 87 -5.52 -3.13 13.00
C PRO A 87 -5.73 -3.14 14.52
N PRO A 88 -4.66 -3.29 15.32
CA PRO A 88 -4.76 -3.05 16.75
C PRO A 88 -5.19 -1.61 16.98
N GLU A 89 -6.22 -1.43 17.82
CA GLU A 89 -6.75 -0.12 18.15
C GLU A 89 -6.17 0.32 19.50
N TYR A 90 -5.48 1.46 19.50
CA TYR A 90 -5.04 2.11 20.72
C TYR A 90 -6.15 3.02 21.21
N VAL A 91 -6.90 2.58 22.22
CA VAL A 91 -7.97 3.39 22.80
C VAL A 91 -7.35 4.33 23.83
N ASN A 92 -7.42 5.63 23.58
CA ASN A 92 -7.16 6.63 24.61
C ASN A 92 -8.49 7.09 25.23
N ASN A 93 -8.66 6.88 26.53
CA ASN A 93 -9.82 7.43 27.24
C ASN A 93 -9.46 8.83 27.70
N TYR A 94 -10.19 9.83 27.21
CA TYR A 94 -10.10 11.21 27.67
C TYR A 94 -11.17 11.47 28.73
N TYR A 95 -10.75 12.07 29.84
CA TYR A 95 -11.63 12.49 30.92
C TYR A 95 -11.43 13.97 31.16
N SER A 96 -12.46 14.77 30.89
CA SER A 96 -12.47 16.17 31.30
C SER A 96 -12.71 16.24 32.82
N MET A 97 -11.88 17.01 33.51
CA MET A 97 -11.96 17.19 34.96
C MET A 97 -12.77 18.44 35.30
N SER A 98 -13.58 18.37 36.35
CA SER A 98 -14.27 19.56 36.85
C SER A 98 -13.42 20.25 37.91
N VAL A 99 -13.30 21.59 37.80
CA VAL A 99 -12.64 22.40 38.83
C VAL A 99 -13.52 22.44 40.07
N SER A 100 -12.98 22.00 41.22
CA SER A 100 -13.69 22.02 42.50
C SER A 100 -13.28 23.19 43.40
N ASP A 101 -12.04 23.67 43.27
CA ASP A 101 -11.53 24.82 44.04
C ASP A 101 -10.43 25.55 43.27
N TYR A 102 -10.33 26.86 43.46
CA TYR A 102 -9.28 27.71 42.91
C TYR A 102 -8.90 28.80 43.92
N ARG A 103 -7.60 28.90 44.23
CA ARG A 103 -7.02 29.91 45.11
C ARG A 103 -5.87 30.62 44.42
N ASP A 104 -5.95 31.94 44.35
CA ASP A 104 -4.87 32.81 43.87
C ASP A 104 -4.12 33.35 45.10
N GLU A 105 -2.94 32.79 45.35
CA GLU A 105 -2.07 33.16 46.47
C GLU A 105 -0.96 34.10 45.98
N THR A 106 -0.21 34.70 46.90
CA THR A 106 0.83 35.69 46.56
C THR A 106 1.90 35.10 45.62
N ASP A 107 2.35 33.88 45.89
CA ASP A 107 3.46 33.24 45.16
C ASP A 107 3.02 32.01 44.34
N SER A 108 1.73 31.67 44.36
CA SER A 108 1.19 30.50 43.67
C SER A 108 -0.28 30.63 43.31
N ALA A 109 -0.70 29.90 42.29
CA ALA A 109 -2.11 29.58 42.09
C ALA A 109 -2.33 28.09 42.39
N VAL A 110 -3.35 27.79 43.19
CA VAL A 110 -3.76 26.43 43.53
C VAL A 110 -5.06 26.10 42.82
N LEU A 111 -5.07 25.02 42.05
CA LEU A 111 -6.24 24.53 41.31
C LEU A 111 -6.52 23.09 41.73
N VAL A 112 -7.70 22.84 42.30
CA VAL A 112 -8.17 21.49 42.67
C VAL A 112 -9.24 21.03 41.69
N MET A 113 -9.09 19.78 41.22
CA MET A 113 -9.90 19.22 40.15
C MET A 113 -10.40 17.84 40.55
N LYS A 114 -11.64 17.53 40.20
CA LYS A 114 -12.30 16.27 40.46
C LYS A 114 -12.44 15.45 39.17
N MET A 115 -12.07 14.17 39.25
CA MET A 115 -12.30 13.21 38.17
C MET A 115 -13.77 12.77 38.09
N PRO A 116 -14.27 12.38 36.89
CA PRO A 116 -15.57 11.74 36.77
C PRO A 116 -15.63 10.41 37.55
N ASP A 117 -16.83 10.05 38.03
CA ASP A 117 -17.03 8.85 38.85
C ASP A 117 -16.73 7.56 38.07
N LYS A 118 -17.11 7.51 36.77
CA LYS A 118 -16.77 6.41 35.87
C LYS A 118 -15.50 6.74 35.10
N ARG A 119 -14.40 6.09 35.46
CA ARG A 119 -13.10 6.26 34.80
C ARG A 119 -12.24 5.01 34.90
N LYS A 120 -11.17 4.99 34.13
CA LYS A 120 -10.04 4.08 34.28
C LYS A 120 -8.87 4.84 34.92
N PRO A 121 -7.91 4.13 35.54
CA PRO A 121 -6.66 4.74 36.01
C PRO A 121 -5.95 5.49 34.87
N VAL A 122 -5.51 6.71 35.15
CA VAL A 122 -4.88 7.61 34.18
C VAL A 122 -3.37 7.65 34.36
N GLU A 123 -2.66 8.06 33.31
CA GLU A 123 -1.19 8.11 33.30
C GLU A 123 -0.67 9.47 32.83
N ILE A 124 -1.54 10.30 32.24
CA ILE A 124 -1.19 11.62 31.73
C ILE A 124 -2.28 12.62 32.13
N LEU A 125 -1.87 13.77 32.65
CA LEU A 125 -2.74 14.94 32.86
C LEU A 125 -2.27 16.06 31.95
N GLU A 126 -3.20 16.87 31.45
CA GLU A 126 -2.91 17.93 30.49
C GLU A 126 -3.67 19.21 30.87
N ILE A 127 -2.94 20.32 30.91
CA ILE A 127 -3.50 21.67 31.07
C ILE A 127 -3.89 22.19 29.70
N GLU A 128 -5.18 22.49 29.53
CA GLU A 128 -5.70 23.15 28.34
C GLU A 128 -5.62 24.66 28.53
N THR A 129 -4.89 25.35 27.65
CA THR A 129 -4.69 26.80 27.71
C THR A 129 -4.44 27.37 26.33
N PHE A 130 -5.00 28.56 26.05
CA PHE A 130 -4.73 29.32 24.83
C PHE A 130 -3.58 30.32 25.00
N ASN A 131 -3.00 30.46 26.19
CA ASN A 131 -1.82 31.29 26.36
C ASN A 131 -0.66 30.73 25.52
N THR A 132 0.12 31.62 24.91
CA THR A 132 1.39 31.32 24.26
C THR A 132 2.52 32.03 25.01
N ASP A 133 3.77 31.62 24.78
CA ASP A 133 4.97 32.34 25.25
C ASP A 133 5.07 32.48 26.77
N PHE A 134 4.81 31.37 27.46
CA PHE A 134 4.87 31.29 28.91
C PHE A 134 5.78 30.15 29.39
N LYS A 135 6.24 30.28 30.63
CA LYS A 135 6.87 29.19 31.39
C LYS A 135 6.40 29.28 32.84
N LYS A 136 5.88 28.18 33.38
CA LYS A 136 5.45 28.06 34.77
C LYS A 136 6.02 26.79 35.36
N HIS A 137 6.36 26.84 36.65
CA HIS A 137 6.76 25.65 37.40
C HIS A 137 5.53 25.11 38.13
N VAL A 138 5.19 23.84 37.90
CA VAL A 138 3.94 23.27 38.40
C VAL A 138 4.23 22.00 39.18
N ILE A 139 3.63 21.91 40.37
CA ILE A 139 3.62 20.70 41.17
C ILE A 139 2.23 20.08 41.05
N LEU A 140 2.19 18.81 40.66
CA LEU A 140 0.97 18.01 40.55
C LEU A 140 0.87 17.05 41.74
N TYR A 141 -0.29 17.07 42.40
CA TYR A 141 -0.66 16.16 43.47
C TYR A 141 -1.89 15.33 43.09
N GLY A 142 -2.03 14.14 43.68
CA GLY A 142 -3.23 13.29 43.63
C GLY A 142 -3.69 12.90 45.04
N GLY A 143 -5.00 12.78 45.23
CA GLY A 143 -5.61 12.41 46.50
C GLY A 143 -6.99 11.77 46.33
N ASN A 144 -7.38 10.92 47.27
CA ASN A 144 -8.74 10.35 47.31
C ASN A 144 -9.73 11.23 48.09
N ASP A 145 -9.18 12.15 48.87
CA ASP A 145 -9.87 13.22 49.58
C ASP A 145 -9.15 14.56 49.29
N ASP A 146 -9.79 15.68 49.60
CA ASP A 146 -9.24 17.04 49.39
C ASP A 146 -8.26 17.45 50.51
N GLN A 147 -7.75 16.50 51.30
CA GLN A 147 -6.97 16.76 52.51
C GLN A 147 -5.58 16.12 52.48
N ASN A 148 -5.51 14.86 52.03
CA ASN A 148 -4.33 14.02 51.96
C ASN A 148 -3.84 13.93 50.51
N TRP A 149 -2.66 14.48 50.27
CA TRP A 149 -2.12 14.69 48.94
C TRP A 149 -0.78 13.95 48.76
N GLU A 150 -0.68 13.15 47.70
CA GLU A 150 0.58 12.57 47.22
C GLU A 150 1.11 13.43 46.07
N GLN A 151 2.38 13.84 46.13
CA GLN A 151 3.03 14.52 45.01
C GLN A 151 3.32 13.51 43.88
N LEU A 152 2.79 13.77 42.69
CA LEU A 152 2.91 12.89 41.53
C LEU A 152 3.99 13.36 40.54
N ALA A 153 4.12 14.67 40.36
CA ALA A 153 5.11 15.27 39.47
C ALA A 153 5.45 16.70 39.90
N GLU A 154 6.65 17.15 39.55
CA GLU A 154 7.07 18.55 39.66
C GLU A 154 7.94 18.89 38.46
N GLU A 155 7.39 19.68 37.54
CA GLU A 155 8.04 19.97 36.27
C GLU A 155 7.55 21.29 35.67
N PRO A 156 8.33 21.92 34.77
CA PRO A 156 7.87 23.10 34.08
C PRO A 156 6.84 22.75 32.99
N VAL A 157 5.82 23.60 32.88
CA VAL A 157 4.94 23.70 31.71
C VAL A 157 5.28 24.98 30.96
N PHE A 158 5.29 24.91 29.63
CA PHE A 158 5.72 26.03 28.80
C PHE A 158 5.13 25.97 27.40
N ASP A 159 5.09 27.12 26.76
CA ASP A 159 4.79 27.29 25.35
C ASP A 159 5.75 28.36 24.81
N PHE A 160 6.45 28.05 23.72
CA PHE A 160 7.30 29.00 22.99
C PHE A 160 6.93 29.06 21.50
N SER A 161 5.67 28.71 21.20
CA SER A 161 5.16 28.46 19.84
C SER A 161 5.28 29.67 18.90
N SER A 162 5.42 30.89 19.44
CA SER A 162 5.65 32.09 18.61
C SER A 162 7.04 32.15 17.99
N GLN A 163 8.04 31.46 18.56
CA GLN A 163 9.42 31.47 18.10
C GLN A 163 9.81 30.12 17.49
N VAL A 164 9.46 29.03 18.18
CA VAL A 164 9.74 27.65 17.78
C VAL A 164 8.55 26.78 18.16
N ASN A 165 8.21 25.78 17.35
CA ASN A 165 7.11 24.85 17.66
C ASN A 165 7.49 23.92 18.84
N TYR A 166 7.49 24.46 20.05
CA TYR A 166 7.96 23.82 21.26
C TYR A 166 7.03 24.18 22.43
N ARG A 167 6.23 23.21 22.84
CA ARG A 167 5.18 23.34 23.86
C ARG A 167 5.12 22.08 24.69
N LYS A 168 4.92 22.24 26.00
CA LYS A 168 4.64 21.15 26.94
C LYS A 168 3.62 21.63 27.97
N THR A 169 2.44 21.04 27.92
CA THR A 169 1.34 21.28 28.87
C THR A 169 0.83 19.99 29.52
N ASP A 170 1.49 18.87 29.24
CA ASP A 170 1.18 17.56 29.82
C ASP A 170 2.19 17.12 30.90
N PHE A 171 1.67 16.32 31.83
CA PHE A 171 2.40 15.66 32.91
C PHE A 171 2.29 14.16 32.71
N LYS A 172 3.43 13.48 32.54
CA LYS A 172 3.51 12.01 32.43
C LYS A 172 3.80 11.42 33.79
N LEU A 173 2.84 10.71 34.36
CA LEU A 173 2.92 10.21 35.75
C LEU A 173 3.88 9.02 35.91
N GLY A 174 4.28 8.36 34.83
CA GLY A 174 5.17 7.18 34.85
C GLY A 174 4.53 5.91 35.46
N ARG A 175 3.29 6.01 35.96
CA ARG A 175 2.51 4.91 36.53
C ARG A 175 1.01 5.21 36.39
N LYS A 176 0.19 4.18 36.57
CA LYS A 176 -1.27 4.30 36.60
C LYS A 176 -1.74 4.87 37.94
N CYS A 177 -2.50 5.96 37.90
CA CYS A 177 -3.06 6.65 39.06
C CYS A 177 -4.59 6.69 38.98
N ASP A 178 -5.28 6.41 40.09
CA ASP A 178 -6.75 6.41 40.14
C ASP A 178 -7.33 7.31 41.25
N PHE A 179 -6.68 8.44 41.48
CA PHE A 179 -7.14 9.41 42.47
C PHE A 179 -8.47 10.06 42.05
N LYS A 180 -9.31 10.35 43.05
CA LYS A 180 -10.57 11.08 42.86
C LYS A 180 -10.34 12.57 42.60
N TYR A 181 -9.31 13.14 43.23
CA TYR A 181 -8.95 14.54 43.13
C TYR A 181 -7.48 14.68 42.70
N TYR A 182 -7.22 15.74 41.93
CA TYR A 182 -5.88 16.17 41.60
C TYR A 182 -5.74 17.65 41.89
N LYS A 183 -4.53 18.08 42.25
CA LYS A 183 -4.25 19.46 42.61
C LYS A 183 -2.99 19.94 41.89
N PHE A 184 -3.12 21.03 41.15
CA PHE A 184 -1.99 21.77 40.63
C PHE A 184 -1.63 22.92 41.57
N VAL A 185 -0.34 23.03 41.88
CA VAL A 185 0.25 24.22 42.51
C VAL A 185 1.17 24.86 41.48
N ILE A 186 0.72 25.97 40.91
CA ILE A 186 1.40 26.70 39.85
C ILE A 186 2.17 27.83 40.50
N LYS A 187 3.50 27.72 40.55
CA LYS A 187 4.35 28.77 41.14
C LYS A 187 4.34 30.00 40.25
N ASN A 188 4.12 31.16 40.84
CA ASN A 188 4.34 32.44 40.20
C ASN A 188 5.85 32.72 40.17
N SER A 189 6.36 33.14 39.01
CA SER A 189 7.71 33.71 38.95
C SER A 189 7.69 35.04 39.71
N ALA A 190 8.66 35.27 40.60
CA ALA A 190 8.78 36.55 41.28
C ALA A 190 8.89 37.67 40.25
N PRO A 191 8.14 38.79 40.37
CA PRO A 191 8.18 39.86 39.40
C PRO A 191 9.61 40.37 39.24
N SER A 192 10.14 40.27 38.02
CA SER A 192 11.50 40.74 37.75
C SER A 192 11.57 42.26 38.00
N LYS A 193 12.36 42.67 39.01
CA LYS A 193 12.74 44.08 39.18
C LYS A 193 13.76 44.44 38.09
N GLY A 194 13.29 44.78 36.89
CA GLY A 194 14.13 45.36 35.84
C GLY A 194 13.75 44.89 34.45
N GLY A 195 13.23 45.79 33.63
CA GLY A 195 12.92 45.55 32.22
C GLY A 195 14.17 45.29 31.39
N SER A 196 14.42 44.02 31.06
CA SER A 196 14.96 43.55 29.79
C SER A 196 14.84 42.03 29.80
N GLY A 197 14.25 41.45 28.75
CA GLY A 197 13.88 40.04 28.72
C GLY A 197 15.06 39.13 29.06
N GLN A 198 14.89 38.27 30.07
CA GLN A 198 15.86 37.23 30.37
C GLN A 198 15.87 36.24 29.19
N SER A 199 17.04 36.05 28.59
CA SER A 199 17.28 34.94 27.68
C SER A 199 17.31 33.65 28.50
N ILE A 200 16.38 32.74 28.22
CA ILE A 200 16.39 31.42 28.85
C ILE A 200 17.16 30.48 27.93
N LYS A 201 18.26 29.91 28.44
CA LYS A 201 18.88 28.71 27.86
C LYS A 201 18.12 27.49 28.36
N LEU A 202 17.50 26.76 27.44
CA LEU A 202 16.85 25.48 27.71
C LEU A 202 17.72 24.36 27.13
N SER A 203 17.89 23.30 27.91
CA SER A 203 18.50 22.04 27.49
C SER A 203 17.51 20.93 27.78
N TYR A 204 17.00 20.28 26.74
CA TYR A 204 16.08 19.14 26.85
C TYR A 204 16.30 18.18 25.68
N GLU A 205 16.46 16.89 25.99
CA GLU A 205 16.73 15.82 25.00
C GLU A 205 17.91 16.10 24.05
N GLY A 206 18.95 16.78 24.55
CA GLY A 206 20.20 17.02 23.80
C GLY A 206 20.17 18.22 22.85
N LEU A 207 19.12 19.06 22.90
CA LEU A 207 19.02 20.31 22.16
C LEU A 207 19.14 21.50 23.10
N ASP A 208 20.10 22.39 22.81
CA ASP A 208 20.28 23.67 23.49
C ASP A 208 19.70 24.80 22.64
N PHE A 209 18.79 25.59 23.20
CA PHE A 209 18.22 26.77 22.53
C PHE A 209 18.04 27.93 23.50
N SER A 210 18.16 29.15 22.96
CA SER A 210 17.95 30.41 23.67
C SER A 210 16.67 31.06 23.18
N VAL A 211 15.75 31.35 24.09
CA VAL A 211 14.51 32.09 23.78
C VAL A 211 14.64 33.49 24.34
N ASP A 212 14.51 34.49 23.48
CA ASP A 212 14.55 35.91 23.86
C ASP A 212 13.11 36.38 24.12
N LYS A 213 12.84 36.86 25.34
CA LYS A 213 11.54 37.40 25.82
C LYS A 213 10.41 36.36 25.92
N PHE A 214 10.02 36.03 27.15
CA PHE A 214 8.77 35.35 27.48
C PHE A 214 7.94 36.26 28.42
N ASN A 215 6.62 36.12 28.42
CA ASN A 215 5.75 36.97 29.24
C ASN A 215 5.51 36.34 30.62
N GLU A 216 5.80 37.09 31.69
CA GLU A 216 5.30 36.81 33.04
C GLU A 216 3.80 37.15 33.09
N GLN A 217 2.97 36.24 32.58
CA GLN A 217 1.51 36.36 32.60
C GLN A 217 0.87 35.39 33.61
N LYS A 218 -0.32 35.72 34.11
CA LYS A 218 -1.18 34.75 34.77
C LYS A 218 -1.65 33.73 33.71
N LEU A 219 -1.53 32.45 34.02
CA LEU A 219 -1.92 31.38 33.10
C LEU A 219 -3.44 31.22 33.14
N LYS A 220 -4.11 31.41 32.00
CA LYS A 220 -5.53 31.11 31.88
C LYS A 220 -5.69 29.64 31.52
N ILE A 221 -6.34 28.88 32.40
CA ILE A 221 -6.61 27.45 32.21
C ILE A 221 -8.05 27.32 31.74
N GLU A 222 -8.25 26.79 30.54
CA GLU A 222 -9.58 26.54 29.96
C GLU A 222 -10.16 25.22 30.46
N GLY A 223 -9.29 24.27 30.76
CA GLY A 223 -9.67 22.96 31.24
C GLY A 223 -8.47 22.15 31.68
N VAL A 224 -8.74 21.05 32.37
CA VAL A 224 -7.74 20.02 32.65
C VAL A 224 -8.32 18.68 32.25
N ASN A 225 -7.54 17.96 31.46
CA ASN A 225 -7.92 16.67 30.93
C ASN A 225 -6.97 15.60 31.47
N ALA A 226 -7.52 14.44 31.82
CA ALA A 226 -6.74 13.28 32.20
C ALA A 226 -6.96 12.17 31.17
N ARG A 227 -5.90 11.42 30.86
CA ARG A 227 -5.96 10.37 29.85
C ARG A 227 -5.18 9.12 30.24
N THR A 228 -5.66 7.97 29.78
CA THR A 228 -4.91 6.70 29.88
C THR A 228 -3.65 6.79 29.01
N ALA A 229 -2.58 6.04 29.30
CA ALA A 229 -1.49 5.94 28.33
C ALA A 229 -2.01 5.34 27.00
N PHE A 230 -1.21 5.47 25.94
CA PHE A 230 -1.46 4.95 24.60
C PHE A 230 -1.56 3.41 24.51
N ASN A 231 -1.88 2.70 25.59
CA ASN A 231 -1.61 1.28 25.74
C ASN A 231 -2.86 0.40 25.96
N VAL A 232 -4.10 0.93 25.88
CA VAL A 232 -5.25 0.02 25.75
C VAL A 232 -5.29 -0.47 24.30
N LYS A 233 -4.41 -1.44 24.00
CA LYS A 233 -4.37 -2.16 22.74
C LYS A 233 -5.55 -3.11 22.74
N LYS A 234 -6.61 -2.78 22.00
CA LYS A 234 -7.51 -3.81 21.51
C LYS A 234 -6.73 -4.53 20.41
N ASP A 235 -6.36 -5.78 20.65
CA ASP A 235 -5.61 -6.54 19.66
C ASP A 235 -6.39 -6.59 18.35
N GLY A 236 -5.66 -6.38 17.26
CA GLY A 236 -6.19 -6.56 15.92
C GLY A 236 -6.54 -8.03 15.70
N THR A 237 -7.45 -8.28 14.77
CA THR A 237 -7.79 -9.65 14.33
C THR A 237 -7.15 -9.93 12.98
N LYS A 238 -6.85 -11.20 12.71
CA LYS A 238 -6.50 -11.71 11.38
C LYS A 238 -7.26 -13.01 11.19
N ASN A 239 -8.18 -13.03 10.24
CA ASN A 239 -8.89 -14.25 9.87
C ASN A 239 -8.11 -14.98 8.78
N TYR A 240 -7.95 -16.29 8.94
CA TYR A 240 -7.23 -17.15 8.01
C TYR A 240 -8.18 -18.12 7.35
N ASP A 241 -7.97 -18.35 6.05
CA ASP A 241 -8.48 -19.54 5.37
C ASP A 241 -7.36 -20.58 5.28
N GLU A 242 -7.74 -21.84 5.15
CA GLU A 242 -6.83 -22.98 5.14
C GLU A 242 -7.12 -23.89 3.95
N LYS A 243 -6.08 -24.27 3.20
CA LYS A 243 -6.10 -25.39 2.26
C LYS A 243 -5.35 -26.56 2.88
N VAL A 244 -6.03 -27.71 2.98
CA VAL A 244 -5.47 -28.96 3.50
C VAL A 244 -5.05 -29.86 2.34
N PHE A 245 -3.84 -30.40 2.43
CA PHE A 245 -3.29 -31.43 1.55
C PHE A 245 -3.09 -32.71 2.36
N ASP A 246 -4.00 -33.66 2.22
CA ASP A 246 -3.99 -34.98 2.91
C ASP A 246 -3.57 -36.14 2.00
N LYS A 247 -3.57 -35.92 0.67
CA LYS A 247 -3.03 -36.84 -0.34
C LYS A 247 -1.64 -36.38 -0.76
N LEU A 248 -0.65 -36.67 0.08
CA LEU A 248 0.73 -36.26 -0.13
C LEU A 248 1.49 -37.23 -1.04
N ASN A 249 2.18 -36.72 -2.05
CA ASN A 249 3.14 -37.50 -2.84
C ASN A 249 4.50 -37.50 -2.13
N ILE A 250 4.75 -38.54 -1.32
CA ILE A 250 5.96 -38.65 -0.50
C ILE A 250 6.93 -39.64 -1.15
N THR A 251 8.12 -39.18 -1.48
CA THR A 251 9.20 -39.98 -2.04
C THR A 251 10.49 -39.81 -1.23
N THR A 252 11.56 -40.51 -1.61
CA THR A 252 12.88 -40.39 -0.98
C THR A 252 13.93 -40.12 -2.04
N ASP A 253 14.77 -39.11 -1.82
CA ASP A 253 15.84 -38.76 -2.76
C ASP A 253 17.06 -39.67 -2.62
N LYS A 254 18.07 -39.46 -3.48
CA LYS A 254 19.33 -40.22 -3.45
C LYS A 254 20.14 -40.03 -2.17
N ALA A 255 19.90 -38.95 -1.43
CA ALA A 255 20.53 -38.64 -0.15
C ALA A 255 19.68 -39.13 1.05
N ASN A 256 18.65 -39.93 0.80
CA ASN A 256 17.73 -40.48 1.79
C ASN A 256 16.87 -39.42 2.52
N ASN A 257 16.67 -38.24 1.92
CA ASN A 257 15.76 -37.22 2.42
C ASN A 257 14.33 -37.50 1.95
N THR A 258 13.34 -37.16 2.78
CA THR A 258 11.93 -37.25 2.39
C THR A 258 11.58 -36.06 1.50
N VAL A 259 11.04 -36.31 0.31
CA VAL A 259 10.59 -35.28 -0.63
C VAL A 259 9.08 -35.33 -0.75
N ILE A 260 8.41 -34.20 -0.54
CA ILE A 260 6.96 -34.07 -0.61
C ILE A 260 6.62 -32.98 -1.63
N ASP A 261 5.96 -33.37 -2.73
CA ASP A 261 5.54 -32.45 -3.77
C ASP A 261 4.03 -32.17 -3.67
N ILE A 262 3.66 -30.90 -3.77
CA ILE A 262 2.29 -30.40 -3.69
C ILE A 262 2.01 -29.48 -4.89
N GLU A 263 0.98 -29.79 -5.66
CA GLU A 263 0.35 -28.83 -6.58
C GLU A 263 -0.70 -28.03 -5.81
N ALA A 264 -0.41 -26.75 -5.57
CA ALA A 264 -1.23 -25.88 -4.74
C ALA A 264 -1.93 -24.79 -5.55
N ASP A 265 -1.21 -24.18 -6.51
CA ASP A 265 -1.63 -22.95 -7.20
C ASP A 265 -2.11 -21.85 -6.23
N LEU A 266 -1.39 -21.70 -5.12
CA LEU A 266 -1.75 -20.85 -3.99
C LEU A 266 -0.51 -20.19 -3.39
N TYR A 267 -0.77 -19.13 -2.61
CA TYR A 267 0.17 -18.56 -1.67
C TYR A 267 -0.13 -19.08 -0.26
N PHE A 268 0.77 -18.82 0.68
CA PHE A 268 0.54 -19.10 2.10
C PHE A 268 1.22 -18.04 2.96
N ASP A 269 0.68 -17.81 4.16
CA ASP A 269 1.32 -17.03 5.23
C ASP A 269 1.83 -17.92 6.37
N ARG A 270 1.30 -19.15 6.44
CA ARG A 270 1.72 -20.18 7.38
C ARG A 270 1.56 -21.57 6.76
N ILE A 271 2.57 -22.42 6.95
CA ILE A 271 2.46 -23.84 6.66
C ILE A 271 2.34 -24.59 7.98
N VAL A 272 1.47 -25.60 8.03
CA VAL A 272 1.31 -26.48 9.20
C VAL A 272 1.51 -27.93 8.76
N PHE A 273 2.44 -28.62 9.41
CA PHE A 273 2.70 -30.05 9.22
C PHE A 273 2.01 -30.84 10.32
N ASP A 274 1.21 -31.81 9.92
CA ASP A 274 0.69 -32.85 10.81
C ASP A 274 1.62 -34.07 10.75
N ILE A 275 2.34 -34.32 11.85
CA ILE A 275 3.38 -35.34 11.94
C ILE A 275 3.09 -36.23 13.16
N SER A 276 2.93 -37.53 12.92
CA SER A 276 2.57 -38.51 13.97
C SER A 276 3.74 -38.89 14.90
N ALA A 277 4.97 -38.50 14.58
CA ALA A 277 6.15 -38.90 15.34
C ALA A 277 6.19 -38.23 16.74
N ALA A 278 6.40 -39.04 17.78
CA ALA A 278 6.40 -38.56 19.17
C ALA A 278 7.64 -37.72 19.54
N TYR A 279 8.79 -37.97 18.91
CA TYR A 279 10.04 -37.26 19.18
C TYR A 279 10.81 -37.04 17.89
N TYR A 280 10.97 -35.79 17.49
CA TYR A 280 11.75 -35.46 16.29
C TYR A 280 12.25 -34.02 16.29
N ARG A 281 13.30 -33.81 15.50
CA ARG A 281 13.73 -32.50 15.01
C ARG A 281 14.31 -32.68 13.61
N ARG A 282 13.77 -31.98 12.63
CA ARG A 282 14.23 -32.02 11.23
C ARG A 282 14.30 -30.62 10.65
N ASN A 283 15.28 -30.39 9.79
CA ASN A 283 15.27 -29.24 8.89
C ASN A 283 14.42 -29.59 7.67
N VAL A 284 13.62 -28.64 7.21
CA VAL A 284 12.78 -28.73 6.02
C VAL A 284 13.20 -27.62 5.09
N LYS A 285 13.64 -27.99 3.88
CA LYS A 285 13.90 -27.05 2.79
C LYS A 285 12.66 -26.94 1.91
N VAL A 286 12.30 -25.72 1.55
CA VAL A 286 11.14 -25.43 0.71
C VAL A 286 11.61 -24.92 -0.64
N TYR A 287 11.06 -25.50 -1.69
CA TYR A 287 11.26 -25.12 -3.07
C TYR A 287 9.91 -24.83 -3.73
N TYR A 288 9.91 -24.05 -4.80
CA TYR A 288 8.73 -23.75 -5.61
C TYR A 288 9.03 -23.96 -7.09
N SER A 289 7.99 -24.19 -7.89
CA SER A 289 8.10 -24.24 -9.35
C SER A 289 6.75 -23.94 -10.03
N GLU A 290 6.81 -23.48 -11.28
CA GLU A 290 5.60 -23.25 -12.08
C GLU A 290 5.24 -24.43 -13.00
N THR A 291 6.16 -25.38 -13.19
CA THR A 291 6.00 -26.48 -14.17
C THR A 291 5.88 -27.86 -13.54
N GLY A 292 6.37 -28.03 -12.31
CA GLY A 292 6.40 -29.29 -11.59
C GLY A 292 7.54 -30.23 -12.02
N VAL A 293 8.33 -29.85 -13.03
CA VAL A 293 9.49 -30.64 -13.51
C VAL A 293 10.65 -30.51 -12.53
N ASP A 294 11.36 -31.60 -12.25
CA ASP A 294 12.42 -31.67 -11.23
C ASP A 294 13.46 -30.55 -11.32
N ASP A 295 13.96 -30.24 -12.51
CA ASP A 295 14.99 -29.22 -12.71
C ASP A 295 14.44 -27.78 -12.65
N SER A 296 13.11 -27.61 -12.56
CA SER A 296 12.47 -26.29 -12.50
C SER A 296 12.32 -25.75 -11.08
N TYR A 297 12.52 -26.59 -10.06
CA TYR A 297 12.36 -26.21 -8.66
C TYR A 297 13.44 -25.22 -8.21
N ARG A 298 13.01 -24.11 -7.62
CA ARG A 298 13.87 -23.06 -7.08
C ARG A 298 13.76 -23.01 -5.57
N TYR A 299 14.89 -22.84 -4.91
CA TYR A 299 14.94 -22.71 -3.46
C TYR A 299 14.17 -21.47 -3.00
N MET A 300 13.41 -21.60 -1.93
CA MET A 300 12.68 -20.51 -1.29
C MET A 300 13.24 -20.19 0.09
N ALA A 301 13.28 -21.19 0.97
CA ALA A 301 13.60 -21.02 2.39
C ALA A 301 13.83 -22.37 3.07
N ASP A 302 14.30 -22.34 4.31
CA ASP A 302 14.38 -23.50 5.19
C ASP A 302 13.90 -23.16 6.60
N PHE A 303 13.41 -24.17 7.31
CA PHE A 303 12.97 -24.05 8.70
C PHE A 303 13.10 -25.39 9.44
N SER A 304 12.86 -25.39 10.75
CA SER A 304 12.88 -26.62 11.55
C SER A 304 11.49 -26.98 12.05
N VAL A 305 11.13 -28.25 11.91
CA VAL A 305 9.99 -28.87 12.59
C VAL A 305 10.50 -29.75 13.73
N TYR A 306 9.83 -29.70 14.88
CA TYR A 306 10.24 -30.51 16.03
C TYR A 306 9.09 -30.79 16.99
N ASN A 307 9.20 -31.91 17.70
CA ASN A 307 8.38 -32.27 18.83
C ASN A 307 9.31 -32.84 19.91
N ILE A 308 9.47 -32.11 21.01
CA ILE A 308 10.39 -32.44 22.12
C ILE A 308 9.56 -32.50 23.41
N PRO A 309 8.78 -33.58 23.64
CA PRO A 309 7.88 -33.70 24.79
C PRO A 309 8.58 -33.80 26.15
N LEU A 310 9.92 -33.95 26.17
CA LEU A 310 10.73 -34.18 27.38
C LEU A 310 11.39 -32.90 27.94
N ASP A 311 11.25 -31.75 27.28
CA ASP A 311 11.66 -30.49 27.91
C ASP A 311 10.57 -29.98 28.87
N GLU A 312 10.95 -29.13 29.83
CA GLU A 312 10.01 -28.58 30.83
C GLU A 312 8.82 -27.84 30.20
N TYR A 313 8.95 -27.43 28.94
CA TYR A 313 7.98 -26.62 28.21
C TYR A 313 7.13 -27.42 27.21
N ARG A 314 7.38 -28.72 27.05
CA ARG A 314 6.82 -29.60 26.01
C ARG A 314 6.83 -28.95 24.64
N THR A 315 7.99 -28.48 24.20
CA THR A 315 8.10 -27.62 23.02
C THR A 315 7.78 -28.42 21.75
N THR A 316 6.74 -27.98 21.06
CA THR A 316 6.35 -28.48 19.74
C THR A 316 6.32 -27.34 18.74
N ARG A 317 6.74 -27.62 17.51
CA ARG A 317 6.65 -26.71 16.38
C ARG A 317 6.39 -27.52 15.11
N GLY A 318 5.12 -27.57 14.74
CA GLY A 318 4.64 -28.12 13.47
C GLY A 318 4.35 -27.03 12.43
N ASP A 319 4.38 -25.75 12.80
CA ASP A 319 4.05 -24.64 11.92
C ASP A 319 5.23 -23.69 11.65
N TRP A 320 5.19 -23.10 10.46
CA TRP A 320 6.14 -22.10 10.02
C TRP A 320 5.42 -20.92 9.39
N TRP A 321 5.68 -19.73 9.93
CA TRP A 321 5.14 -18.46 9.47
C TRP A 321 6.08 -17.85 8.45
N TYR A 322 5.61 -17.73 7.21
CA TYR A 322 6.33 -17.14 6.09
C TYR A 322 5.32 -16.77 5.01
N SER A 323 5.39 -15.53 4.53
CA SER A 323 4.51 -15.06 3.45
C SER A 323 5.15 -15.39 2.11
N SER A 324 4.64 -16.43 1.47
CA SER A 324 5.07 -16.86 0.14
C SER A 324 4.26 -16.12 -0.94
N PRO A 325 4.85 -15.81 -2.10
CA PRO A 325 4.08 -15.54 -3.31
C PRO A 325 3.26 -16.78 -3.73
N LYS A 326 2.32 -16.57 -4.65
CA LYS A 326 1.56 -17.65 -5.27
C LYS A 326 2.46 -18.42 -6.25
N HIS A 327 2.53 -19.73 -6.10
CA HIS A 327 3.24 -20.65 -7.00
C HIS A 327 2.39 -21.89 -7.27
N ARG A 328 2.55 -22.49 -8.46
CA ARG A 328 1.79 -23.69 -8.82
C ARG A 328 2.20 -24.91 -8.02
N PHE A 329 3.50 -25.15 -7.89
CA PHE A 329 4.05 -26.32 -7.20
C PHE A 329 4.97 -25.90 -6.04
N PHE A 330 4.89 -26.65 -4.95
CA PHE A 330 5.81 -26.57 -3.82
C PHE A 330 6.43 -27.94 -3.56
N ARG A 331 7.71 -27.95 -3.21
CA ARG A 331 8.47 -29.13 -2.81
C ARG A 331 9.07 -28.93 -1.43
N PHE A 332 8.78 -29.86 -0.53
CA PHE A 332 9.31 -29.89 0.82
C PHE A 332 10.31 -31.04 0.95
N VAL A 333 11.56 -30.72 1.24
CA VAL A 333 12.61 -31.72 1.46
C VAL A 333 12.95 -31.75 2.94
N ILE A 334 12.55 -32.84 3.62
CA ILE A 334 12.85 -33.08 5.02
C ILE A 334 14.18 -33.82 5.12
N GLU A 335 15.18 -33.19 5.74
CA GLU A 335 16.51 -33.76 5.90
C GLU A 335 16.51 -34.84 6.99
N ASN A 336 16.45 -36.11 6.59
CA ASN A 336 16.38 -37.23 7.51
C ASN A 336 17.72 -37.54 8.19
N LYS A 337 18.83 -37.30 7.48
CA LYS A 337 20.17 -37.76 7.88
C LYS A 337 20.13 -39.28 8.13
N ASN A 338 20.56 -39.72 9.32
CA ASN A 338 20.54 -41.14 9.71
C ASN A 338 19.23 -41.56 10.41
N ASN A 339 18.21 -40.70 10.44
CA ASN A 339 16.94 -41.04 11.07
C ASN A 339 15.97 -41.66 10.06
N PRO A 340 14.97 -42.45 10.52
CA PRO A 340 13.88 -42.87 9.66
C PRO A 340 13.07 -41.67 9.13
N PRO A 341 12.47 -41.79 7.93
CA PRO A 341 11.52 -40.82 7.40
C PRO A 341 10.39 -40.51 8.40
N LEU A 342 9.95 -39.24 8.43
CA LEU A 342 8.80 -38.85 9.25
C LEU A 342 7.47 -39.24 8.59
N ALA A 343 6.54 -39.75 9.39
CA ALA A 343 5.15 -39.95 8.98
C ALA A 343 4.41 -38.61 8.96
N VAL A 344 4.40 -37.95 7.81
CA VAL A 344 3.66 -36.71 7.56
C VAL A 344 2.28 -37.09 7.02
N ASN A 345 1.22 -36.78 7.78
CA ASN A 345 -0.15 -37.13 7.40
C ASN A 345 -0.77 -36.06 6.49
N LYS A 346 -0.52 -34.79 6.84
CA LYS A 346 -1.15 -33.62 6.22
C LYS A 346 -0.16 -32.47 6.19
N ILE A 347 -0.27 -31.67 5.14
CA ILE A 347 0.31 -30.32 5.09
C ILE A 347 -0.84 -29.35 4.86
N SER A 348 -0.86 -28.23 5.58
CA SER A 348 -1.85 -27.18 5.39
C SER A 348 -1.21 -25.86 5.08
N PHE A 349 -1.77 -25.15 4.12
CA PHE A 349 -1.45 -23.75 3.84
C PHE A 349 -2.54 -22.89 4.44
N ALA A 350 -2.16 -22.02 5.37
CA ALA A 350 -3.03 -20.97 5.89
C ALA A 350 -2.59 -19.62 5.35
N PHE A 351 -3.55 -18.80 4.93
CA PHE A 351 -3.32 -17.46 4.41
C PHE A 351 -4.41 -16.51 4.90
N VAL A 352 -4.09 -15.23 5.03
CA VAL A 352 -5.06 -14.23 5.48
C VAL A 352 -6.22 -14.20 4.49
N ARG A 353 -7.43 -14.39 4.99
CA ARG A 353 -8.66 -14.32 4.20
C ARG A 353 -8.73 -12.96 3.52
N LYS A 354 -9.18 -12.93 2.27
CA LYS A 354 -9.39 -11.68 1.53
C LYS A 354 -10.87 -11.46 1.29
N ASN A 355 -11.28 -10.21 1.46
CA ASN A 355 -12.64 -9.77 1.24
C ASN A 355 -12.63 -8.76 0.08
N LEU A 356 -13.56 -8.94 -0.85
CA LEU A 356 -13.83 -8.01 -1.93
C LEU A 356 -14.90 -7.03 -1.47
N PHE A 357 -14.64 -5.74 -1.59
CA PHE A 357 -15.57 -4.66 -1.32
C PHE A 357 -15.91 -3.92 -2.61
N PHE A 358 -17.19 -3.67 -2.86
CA PHE A 358 -17.64 -2.93 -4.04
C PHE A 358 -18.84 -2.05 -3.71
N ALA A 359 -19.03 -1.00 -4.53
CA ALA A 359 -20.13 -0.05 -4.37
C ALA A 359 -20.77 0.22 -5.75
N PRO A 360 -21.94 -0.37 -6.06
CA PRO A 360 -22.56 -0.21 -7.36
C PRO A 360 -23.20 1.17 -7.51
N ALA A 361 -22.96 1.82 -8.64
CA ALA A 361 -23.54 3.13 -8.98
C ALA A 361 -25.02 3.03 -9.40
N ALA A 362 -25.43 1.89 -9.94
CA ALA A 362 -26.79 1.60 -10.37
C ALA A 362 -27.28 0.29 -9.75
N ALA A 363 -28.59 0.16 -9.57
CA ALA A 363 -29.18 -1.11 -9.15
C ALA A 363 -29.00 -2.16 -10.25
N SER A 364 -28.67 -3.39 -9.85
CA SER A 364 -28.63 -4.54 -10.76
C SER A 364 -29.35 -5.73 -10.13
N ALA A 365 -29.88 -6.60 -10.99
CA ALA A 365 -30.55 -7.83 -10.57
C ALA A 365 -29.61 -8.80 -9.85
N GLY A 366 -28.30 -8.70 -10.10
CA GLY A 366 -27.26 -9.47 -9.45
C GLY A 366 -25.86 -8.99 -9.86
N TYR A 367 -24.86 -9.50 -9.16
CA TYR A 367 -23.45 -9.23 -9.44
C TYR A 367 -22.69 -10.55 -9.51
N TYR A 368 -21.59 -10.56 -10.25
CA TYR A 368 -20.77 -11.73 -10.49
C TYR A 368 -19.31 -11.39 -10.27
N ILE A 369 -18.61 -12.23 -9.50
CA ILE A 369 -17.15 -12.23 -9.45
C ILE A 369 -16.67 -13.13 -10.58
N CYS A 370 -16.03 -12.55 -11.59
CA CYS A 370 -15.54 -13.22 -12.79
C CYS A 370 -14.01 -13.25 -12.78
N PHE A 371 -13.39 -14.38 -13.14
CA PHE A 371 -11.92 -14.55 -13.12
C PHE A 371 -11.45 -15.69 -14.05
N GLY A 372 -10.15 -15.87 -14.17
CA GLY A 372 -9.52 -16.87 -15.04
C GLY A 372 -9.16 -16.34 -16.42
N ASN A 373 -9.31 -15.04 -16.70
CA ASN A 373 -8.85 -14.44 -17.94
C ASN A 373 -7.37 -14.02 -17.85
N LYS A 374 -6.48 -14.83 -18.40
CA LYS A 374 -5.03 -14.64 -18.23
C LYS A 374 -4.46 -13.41 -18.93
N THR A 375 -5.16 -12.79 -19.87
CA THR A 375 -4.65 -11.64 -20.63
C THR A 375 -4.86 -10.31 -19.90
N LEU A 376 -5.72 -10.29 -18.89
CA LEU A 376 -6.05 -9.08 -18.15
C LEU A 376 -4.94 -8.64 -17.19
N LYS A 377 -4.89 -7.34 -16.94
CA LYS A 377 -4.08 -6.71 -15.89
C LYS A 377 -4.95 -6.30 -14.73
N ARG A 378 -4.33 -6.06 -13.57
CA ARG A 378 -5.02 -5.51 -12.40
C ARG A 378 -5.77 -4.22 -12.75
N PRO A 379 -7.05 -4.09 -12.39
CA PRO A 379 -7.75 -2.83 -12.54
C PRO A 379 -7.34 -1.85 -11.42
N GLU A 380 -7.39 -0.57 -11.72
CA GLU A 380 -7.16 0.51 -10.76
C GLU A 380 -8.42 1.36 -10.66
N TYR A 381 -9.07 1.35 -9.49
CA TYR A 381 -10.30 2.11 -9.26
C TYR A 381 -10.17 3.05 -8.05
N ASP A 382 -10.94 4.13 -8.09
CA ASP A 382 -10.98 5.15 -7.04
C ASP A 382 -11.58 4.63 -5.72
N ILE A 383 -12.34 3.52 -5.72
CA ILE A 383 -12.92 2.94 -4.50
C ILE A 383 -11.88 2.62 -3.42
N SER A 384 -10.64 2.34 -3.84
CA SER A 384 -9.49 2.12 -2.95
C SER A 384 -9.13 3.34 -2.08
N SER A 385 -9.48 4.55 -2.52
CA SER A 385 -9.29 5.79 -1.74
C SER A 385 -10.30 5.92 -0.59
N PHE A 386 -11.51 5.36 -0.77
CA PHE A 386 -12.61 5.45 0.20
C PHE A 386 -12.67 4.22 1.12
N ILE A 387 -12.35 3.03 0.61
CA ILE A 387 -12.36 1.76 1.34
C ILE A 387 -10.97 1.14 1.24
N ASN A 388 -10.30 1.01 2.38
CA ASN A 388 -8.93 0.48 2.45
C ASN A 388 -8.67 -0.25 3.78
N GLU A 389 -7.49 -0.85 3.88
CA GLU A 389 -7.00 -1.60 5.05
C GLU A 389 -7.20 -0.86 6.40
N ARG A 390 -7.18 0.48 6.40
CA ARG A 390 -7.27 1.29 7.63
C ARG A 390 -8.70 1.58 8.06
N ASN A 391 -9.68 1.48 7.17
CA ASN A 391 -11.03 1.97 7.46
C ASN A 391 -12.16 0.99 7.11
N TRP A 392 -11.91 -0.11 6.38
CA TRP A 392 -12.97 -1.03 5.95
C TRP A 392 -13.82 -1.56 7.12
N HIS A 393 -13.18 -1.85 8.26
CA HIS A 393 -13.82 -2.34 9.48
C HIS A 393 -14.68 -1.30 10.21
N LYS A 394 -14.65 -0.04 9.75
CA LYS A 394 -15.49 1.07 10.24
C LYS A 394 -16.62 1.40 9.26
N GLN A 395 -16.62 0.81 8.06
CA GLN A 395 -17.63 1.07 7.05
C GLN A 395 -18.93 0.33 7.36
N ASN A 396 -20.06 0.92 7.00
CA ASN A 396 -21.34 0.22 7.03
C ASN A 396 -21.51 -0.56 5.72
N TYR A 397 -21.15 -1.84 5.72
CA TYR A 397 -21.24 -2.70 4.55
C TYR A 397 -22.20 -3.87 4.79
N SER A 398 -22.82 -4.35 3.71
CA SER A 398 -23.64 -5.56 3.71
C SER A 398 -22.82 -6.74 3.19
N THR A 399 -22.84 -7.86 3.93
CA THR A 399 -22.12 -9.08 3.50
C THR A 399 -22.98 -9.86 2.52
N LEU A 400 -22.42 -10.15 1.35
CA LEU A 400 -23.02 -10.99 0.32
C LEU A 400 -22.36 -12.37 0.35
N SER A 401 -23.17 -13.41 0.15
CA SER A 401 -22.69 -14.77 -0.02
C SER A 401 -22.56 -15.10 -1.50
N GLY A 402 -21.42 -15.68 -1.87
CA GLY A 402 -21.22 -16.26 -3.20
C GLY A 402 -22.03 -17.55 -3.37
N GLY A 403 -22.57 -17.74 -4.56
CA GLY A 403 -23.04 -19.04 -5.03
C GLY A 403 -21.89 -20.01 -5.31
N PRO A 404 -22.19 -21.20 -5.86
CA PRO A 404 -21.15 -22.11 -6.30
C PRO A 404 -20.34 -21.53 -7.46
N LEU A 405 -19.07 -21.96 -7.57
CA LEU A 405 -18.23 -21.71 -8.73
C LEU A 405 -18.85 -22.28 -10.00
N THR A 406 -19.00 -21.45 -11.03
CA THR A 406 -19.47 -21.87 -12.36
C THR A 406 -18.34 -21.76 -13.38
N LEU A 407 -18.24 -22.77 -14.25
CA LEU A 407 -17.35 -22.76 -15.41
C LEU A 407 -18.11 -22.15 -16.60
N ASN A 408 -17.54 -21.12 -17.21
CA ASN A 408 -18.14 -20.47 -18.37
C ASN A 408 -17.82 -21.28 -19.64
N ALA A 409 -18.76 -22.09 -20.09
CA ALA A 409 -18.60 -22.93 -21.29
C ALA A 409 -18.30 -22.15 -22.58
N SER A 410 -18.67 -20.87 -22.61
CA SER A 410 -18.42 -19.96 -23.75
C SER A 410 -17.02 -19.34 -23.75
N TYR A 411 -16.22 -19.54 -22.69
CA TYR A 411 -14.87 -19.00 -22.60
C TYR A 411 -13.97 -19.61 -23.69
N LYS A 412 -13.31 -18.73 -24.45
CA LYS A 412 -12.28 -19.11 -25.42
C LYS A 412 -10.99 -18.45 -24.97
N GLU A 413 -10.01 -19.27 -24.59
CA GLU A 413 -8.70 -18.76 -24.21
C GLU A 413 -8.08 -18.05 -25.42
N GLU A 414 -7.96 -16.72 -25.33
CA GLU A 414 -7.20 -15.95 -26.30
C GLU A 414 -5.74 -16.32 -26.15
N LYS A 415 -5.24 -17.14 -27.07
CA LYS A 415 -3.80 -17.36 -27.18
C LYS A 415 -3.16 -16.03 -27.51
N ALA A 416 -2.23 -15.58 -26.67
CA ALA A 416 -1.36 -14.46 -26.99
C ALA A 416 -0.79 -14.69 -28.39
N LYS A 417 -0.94 -13.72 -29.30
CA LYS A 417 -0.36 -13.81 -30.64
C LYS A 417 1.13 -14.07 -30.45
N GLU A 418 1.61 -15.24 -30.90
CA GLU A 418 3.03 -15.57 -30.81
C GLU A 418 3.82 -14.41 -31.43
N PRO A 419 4.89 -13.92 -30.76
CA PRO A 419 5.75 -12.91 -31.36
C PRO A 419 6.20 -13.43 -32.72
N MET A 420 6.18 -12.57 -33.74
CA MET A 420 6.65 -12.94 -35.07
C MET A 420 8.05 -13.55 -34.94
N ARG A 421 8.33 -14.63 -35.68
CA ARG A 421 9.65 -15.27 -35.61
C ARG A 421 10.74 -14.20 -35.85
N PRO A 422 11.87 -14.22 -35.11
CA PRO A 422 12.91 -13.20 -35.21
C PRO A 422 13.44 -12.99 -36.64
N GLU A 423 13.38 -14.04 -37.45
CA GLU A 423 13.75 -14.04 -38.87
C GLU A 423 12.80 -13.20 -39.72
N VAL A 424 11.50 -13.23 -39.41
CA VAL A 424 10.46 -12.44 -40.09
C VAL A 424 10.56 -10.98 -39.70
N GLU A 425 10.84 -10.67 -38.43
CA GLU A 425 11.08 -9.29 -37.97
C GLU A 425 12.32 -8.69 -38.65
N LYS A 426 13.43 -9.45 -38.70
CA LYS A 426 14.65 -9.01 -39.41
C LYS A 426 14.39 -8.83 -40.91
N ALA A 427 13.65 -9.74 -41.54
CA ALA A 427 13.31 -9.64 -42.96
C ALA A 427 12.43 -8.42 -43.25
N LEU A 428 11.40 -8.18 -42.42
CA LEU A 428 10.50 -7.03 -42.55
C LEU A 428 11.25 -5.72 -42.38
N LEU A 429 12.10 -5.61 -41.35
CA LEU A 429 12.91 -4.42 -41.11
C LEU A 429 13.91 -4.16 -42.25
N THR A 430 14.51 -5.22 -42.79
CA THR A 430 15.40 -5.12 -43.96
C THR A 430 14.65 -4.61 -45.18
N VAL A 431 13.44 -5.11 -45.45
CA VAL A 431 12.58 -4.66 -46.55
C VAL A 431 12.20 -3.18 -46.38
N ILE A 432 11.82 -2.77 -45.16
CA ILE A 432 11.49 -1.37 -44.85
C ILE A 432 12.72 -0.47 -45.09
N VAL A 433 13.91 -0.88 -44.64
CA VAL A 433 15.14 -0.11 -44.85
C VAL A 433 15.47 0.00 -46.35
N ILE A 434 15.33 -1.07 -47.12
CA ILE A 434 15.52 -1.04 -48.58
C ILE A 434 14.55 -0.04 -49.24
N ILE A 435 13.28 -0.05 -48.82
CA ILE A 435 12.27 0.89 -49.34
C ILE A 435 12.66 2.34 -49.01
N VAL A 436 13.12 2.62 -47.79
CA VAL A 436 13.56 3.96 -47.39
C VAL A 436 14.80 4.40 -48.19
N ILE A 437 15.79 3.52 -48.37
CA ILE A 437 16.99 3.81 -49.17
C ILE A 437 16.61 4.08 -50.62
N ALA A 438 15.72 3.27 -51.20
CA ALA A 438 15.25 3.47 -52.57
C ALA A 438 14.49 4.80 -52.72
N ALA A 439 13.64 5.15 -51.75
CA ALA A 439 12.92 6.42 -51.75
C ALA A 439 13.87 7.62 -51.63
N LEU A 440 14.88 7.56 -50.74
CA LEU A 440 15.90 8.58 -50.60
C LEU A 440 16.79 8.71 -51.85
N GLY A 441 17.19 7.59 -52.44
CA GLY A 441 17.97 7.56 -53.68
C GLY A 441 17.18 8.14 -54.85
N TYR A 442 15.90 7.80 -54.98
CA TYR A 442 15.01 8.39 -55.97
C TYR A 442 14.85 9.91 -55.76
N TRP A 443 14.72 10.35 -54.51
CA TRP A 443 14.62 11.77 -54.17
C TRP A 443 15.90 12.54 -54.51
N LEU A 444 17.07 11.98 -54.19
CA LEU A 444 18.39 12.52 -54.56
C LEU A 444 18.58 12.59 -56.08
N PHE A 445 18.17 11.54 -56.80
CA PHE A 445 18.22 11.52 -58.26
C PHE A 445 17.37 12.64 -58.87
N ASN A 446 16.16 12.84 -58.36
CA ASN A 446 15.28 13.93 -58.80
C ASN A 446 15.87 15.32 -58.50
N LEU A 447 16.58 15.47 -57.38
CA LEU A 447 17.31 16.70 -57.03
C LEU A 447 18.46 16.98 -58.00
N MET A 448 19.27 15.97 -58.33
CA MET A 448 20.39 16.12 -59.27
C MET A 448 19.94 16.36 -60.71
N ALA A 449 18.84 15.74 -61.14
CA ALA A 449 18.25 15.98 -62.46
C ALA A 449 17.65 17.40 -62.62
N ALA A 450 17.43 18.11 -61.51
CA ALA A 450 16.93 19.48 -61.49
C ALA A 450 18.04 20.55 -61.46
N VAL A 451 19.32 20.16 -61.48
CA VAL A 451 20.46 21.10 -61.55
C VAL A 451 20.80 21.40 -63.02
N PRO A 452 20.71 22.67 -63.49
CA PRO A 452 21.11 23.04 -64.85
C PRO A 452 22.63 22.86 -65.04
N ARG A 453 23.05 22.18 -66.11
CA ARG A 453 24.47 22.14 -66.52
C ARG A 453 24.85 23.48 -67.15
N GLU A 454 25.64 24.29 -66.45
CA GLU A 454 26.33 25.43 -67.02
C GLU A 454 27.57 24.97 -67.80
N GLY A 455 27.70 25.47 -69.03
CA GLY A 455 28.97 25.58 -69.74
C GLY A 455 29.03 24.89 -71.09
N GLU A 456 28.70 25.63 -72.16
CA GLU A 456 29.47 25.56 -73.41
C GLU A 456 29.34 26.88 -74.19
N THR A 457 30.46 27.58 -74.30
CA THR A 457 30.71 28.80 -75.06
C THR A 457 30.97 28.51 -76.54
N GLY A 458 30.47 29.35 -77.44
CA GLY A 458 30.92 29.43 -78.84
C GLY A 458 30.37 30.69 -79.52
N GLY A 459 31.22 31.68 -79.79
CA GLY A 459 30.83 33.02 -80.23
C GLY A 459 30.75 33.28 -81.73
N LYS A 460 30.33 34.50 -82.07
CA LYS A 460 30.71 35.34 -83.24
C LYS A 460 30.02 36.70 -83.11
N GLU A 461 30.81 37.75 -82.91
CA GLU A 461 31.20 38.78 -83.92
C GLU A 461 30.12 39.86 -84.16
N GLY A 462 30.52 41.13 -84.05
CA GLY A 462 29.74 42.22 -84.65
C GLY A 462 29.79 43.59 -83.96
N ASN A 463 30.98 44.16 -83.85
CA ASN A 463 31.34 45.54 -84.23
C ASN A 463 30.39 46.73 -83.90
N GLY A 464 30.96 47.77 -83.30
CA GLY A 464 30.58 49.16 -83.60
C GLY A 464 30.51 50.14 -82.44
N SER A 465 31.55 50.97 -82.28
CA SER A 465 31.51 52.44 -82.07
C SER A 465 30.47 52.99 -81.08
N GLY A 466 30.81 53.69 -79.99
CA GLY A 466 31.87 54.69 -79.83
C GLY A 466 31.30 55.87 -79.01
N ALA A 467 32.20 56.62 -78.36
CA ALA A 467 31.97 57.84 -77.55
C ALA A 467 31.16 57.63 -76.26
N GLY A 468 31.52 58.15 -75.09
CA GLY A 468 32.37 59.28 -74.70
C GLY A 468 31.74 59.85 -73.40
N PRO A 469 32.51 60.43 -72.47
CA PRO A 469 32.20 60.38 -71.03
C PRO A 469 31.59 61.68 -70.46
N GLY A 470 31.08 61.59 -69.23
CA GLY A 470 30.62 62.70 -68.38
C GLY A 470 29.40 62.25 -67.58
N GLU A 471 29.49 62.08 -66.25
CA GLU A 471 29.26 63.15 -65.25
C GLU A 471 27.89 63.82 -65.49
N GLU A 472 26.96 63.89 -64.54
CA GLU A 472 27.10 64.22 -63.14
C GLU A 472 25.76 63.94 -62.42
N GLU A 473 25.82 64.01 -61.11
CA GLU A 473 24.75 64.08 -60.11
C GLU A 473 23.42 64.70 -60.59
N ASP A 474 22.27 64.20 -60.11
CA ASP A 474 21.63 64.84 -58.95
C ASP A 474 20.38 64.09 -58.47
N LYS A 475 20.08 64.33 -57.20
CA LYS A 475 19.01 63.80 -56.36
C LYS A 475 17.59 63.91 -56.94
N LYS A 476 16.77 62.91 -56.64
CA LYS A 476 15.60 63.08 -55.75
C LYS A 476 15.06 61.76 -55.23
#